data_AF-A0A383W3R6-F1
#
_entry.id   AF-A0A383W3R6-F1
#
_cell.length_a   1.000
_cell.length_b   1.000
_cell.length_c   1.000
_cell.angle_alpha   90.00
_cell.angle_beta   90.00
_cell.angle_gamma   90.00
#
_symmetry.space_group_name_H-M   'P 1'
#
loop_
_entity.id
_entity.type
_entity.pdbx_description
1 polymer ?
#
loop_
_entity_poly.entity_id
_entity_poly.type
_entity_poly.pdbx_seq_one_letter_code
_entity_poly.pdbx_strand_id
1 'polypeptide(L)'
;MALPDGYNWFLIILTIALSLVLVAANVYILIHYQHPDDVNQAWFPKIVVVMSLWLAMAMVLLFPLDVANRAACNFSIVESSCKYALPMQKMWQAAFISNLVLTFFFIPFTMFYYEGDSDYSCGLRIKNALLWTLAMAVVLGLAIGVAYGLAGYVEYPTQELLSGMLPLEQLPQLPNTTGRCILPGQGFAGFSAANIARKDGCTAFNSAFYGATWTMRVSFPVYIMAIQSVIGWILFLVFAGWGIFAAPIDWIFQYIRRPKAVITKSEYIERARGLAMRAKDIKVTAEILKRQEREVGRNRHWRSNFKQLQRQLIQLEEDEVVLDSVFPQGQDGEVRWVMYQLGYIGTGLMGLIGLCVSGCWLAHIIVYMLPPIPIHPLLNEVFIKLDGVFPLFGVAAFAAFCGYLLIVAIKGNFLLGLNFLVISLYPIRVGATLMSSFLVNTALILAMSSAVIQFCASAFASYANSTQIFDVFGNQVMYLKGLRYIYQFNIFLYMFMGIMGISIIVMVIKGPGKWKRAQREDAYKF
;
A
#
# COMPACT_ATOMS: atom_id res chain seq x y z
N MET A 1 18.69 -23.88 -15.60
CA MET A 1 17.87 -24.92 -16.27
C MET A 1 16.74 -24.17 -16.98
N ALA A 2 16.72 -24.16 -18.31
CA ALA A 2 15.61 -23.56 -19.04
C ALA A 2 14.35 -24.38 -18.73
N LEU A 3 13.30 -23.71 -18.26
CA LEU A 3 11.97 -24.32 -18.15
C LEU A 3 11.56 -24.79 -19.56
N PRO A 4 11.00 -26.01 -19.71
CA PRO A 4 10.62 -26.54 -21.02
C PRO A 4 9.61 -25.62 -21.72
N ASP A 5 9.59 -25.65 -23.06
CA ASP A 5 8.76 -24.85 -23.98
C ASP A 5 7.24 -25.10 -23.86
N GLY A 6 6.71 -24.93 -22.65
CA GLY A 6 5.29 -24.81 -22.37
C GLY A 6 4.95 -23.34 -22.24
N TYR A 7 3.92 -22.90 -22.95
CA TYR A 7 3.20 -21.65 -22.68
C TYR A 7 3.21 -21.25 -21.19
N ASN A 8 3.21 -19.95 -20.91
CA ASN A 8 2.85 -19.37 -19.61
C ASN A 8 1.39 -19.68 -19.16
N TRP A 9 0.75 -20.74 -19.68
CA TRP A 9 -0.53 -21.28 -19.17
C TRP A 9 -0.46 -21.49 -17.67
N PHE A 10 0.67 -21.95 -17.14
CA PHE A 10 0.85 -22.10 -15.70
C PHE A 10 0.70 -20.75 -14.97
N LEU A 11 1.40 -19.70 -15.41
CA LEU A 11 1.29 -18.36 -14.82
C LEU A 11 -0.11 -17.76 -15.01
N ILE A 12 -0.76 -17.97 -16.17
CA ILE A 12 -2.12 -17.51 -16.43
C ILE A 12 -3.13 -18.21 -15.49
N ILE A 13 -3.09 -19.54 -15.42
CA ILE A 13 -3.98 -20.33 -14.56
C ILE A 13 -3.74 -19.97 -13.10
N LEU A 14 -2.48 -19.83 -12.67
CA LEU A 14 -2.12 -19.39 -11.32
C LEU A 14 -2.67 -17.99 -11.04
N THR A 15 -2.54 -17.05 -11.98
CA THR A 15 -3.06 -15.68 -11.84
C THR A 15 -4.59 -15.68 -11.70
N ILE A 16 -5.29 -16.47 -12.54
CA ILE A 16 -6.75 -16.60 -12.46
C ILE A 16 -7.15 -17.23 -11.12
N ALA A 17 -6.53 -18.34 -10.72
CA ALA A 17 -6.82 -19.02 -9.47
C ALA A 17 -6.56 -18.10 -8.25
N LEU A 18 -5.41 -17.42 -8.20
CA LEU A 18 -5.10 -16.45 -7.16
C LEU A 18 -6.09 -15.28 -7.16
N SER A 19 -6.49 -14.77 -8.32
CA SER A 19 -7.47 -13.69 -8.41
C SER A 19 -8.83 -14.11 -7.81
N LEU A 20 -9.29 -15.34 -8.07
CA LEU A 20 -10.54 -15.88 -7.51
C LEU A 20 -10.44 -16.08 -5.99
N VAL A 21 -9.30 -16.60 -5.51
CA VAL A 21 -9.04 -16.72 -4.07
C VAL A 21 -9.04 -15.36 -3.38
N LEU A 22 -8.44 -14.33 -4.01
CA LEU A 22 -8.48 -12.96 -3.49
C LEU A 22 -9.91 -12.41 -3.46
N VAL A 23 -10.75 -12.67 -4.48
CA VAL A 23 -12.17 -12.27 -4.42
C VAL A 23 -12.87 -12.95 -3.25
N ALA A 24 -12.71 -14.26 -3.09
CA ALA A 24 -13.32 -15.00 -1.98
C ALA A 24 -12.85 -14.49 -0.61
N ALA A 25 -11.55 -14.21 -0.46
CA ALA A 25 -10.99 -13.63 0.76
C ALA A 25 -11.56 -12.24 1.06
N ASN A 26 -11.74 -11.38 0.05
CA ASN A 26 -12.32 -10.05 0.23
C ASN A 26 -13.82 -10.09 0.55
N VAL A 27 -14.56 -11.04 -0.01
CA VAL A 27 -15.96 -11.31 0.39
C VAL A 27 -16.02 -11.76 1.85
N TYR A 28 -15.11 -12.64 2.27
CA TYR A 28 -15.02 -13.05 3.68
C TYR A 28 -14.71 -11.87 4.61
N ILE A 29 -13.73 -11.01 4.25
CA ILE A 29 -13.40 -9.81 5.02
C ILE A 29 -14.63 -8.90 5.13
N LEU A 30 -15.36 -8.66 4.04
CA LEU A 30 -16.57 -7.86 4.07
C LEU A 30 -17.60 -8.44 5.05
N ILE A 31 -17.89 -9.75 4.96
CA ILE A 31 -18.88 -10.42 5.82
C ILE A 31 -18.46 -10.37 7.30
N HIS A 32 -17.16 -10.49 7.57
CA HIS A 32 -16.64 -10.50 8.94
C HIS A 32 -16.69 -9.13 9.63
N TYR A 33 -16.48 -8.05 8.87
CA TYR A 33 -16.42 -6.69 9.43
C TYR A 33 -17.73 -5.91 9.30
N GLN A 34 -18.59 -6.21 8.32
CA GLN A 34 -19.84 -5.47 8.08
C GLN A 34 -20.78 -5.45 9.30
N HIS A 35 -21.51 -4.34 9.45
CA HIS A 35 -22.56 -4.19 10.46
C HIS A 35 -23.78 -5.09 10.15
N PRO A 36 -24.47 -5.67 11.16
CA PRO A 36 -25.65 -6.52 10.96
C PRO A 36 -26.78 -5.84 10.20
N ASP A 37 -26.99 -4.54 10.42
CA ASP A 37 -28.02 -3.76 9.71
C ASP A 37 -27.81 -3.71 8.19
N ASP A 38 -26.56 -3.84 7.73
CA ASP A 38 -26.22 -3.80 6.31
C ASP A 38 -26.27 -5.19 5.65
N VAL A 39 -26.49 -6.31 6.36
CA VAL A 39 -26.28 -7.68 5.83
C VAL A 39 -27.05 -7.98 4.56
N ASN A 40 -28.32 -7.58 4.46
CA ASN A 40 -29.18 -7.81 3.29
C ASN A 40 -29.46 -6.53 2.49
N GLN A 41 -28.81 -5.42 2.84
CA GLN A 41 -29.00 -4.11 2.18
C GLN A 41 -27.71 -3.67 1.47
N ALA A 42 -27.80 -2.56 0.71
CA ALA A 42 -26.65 -1.87 0.13
C ALA A 42 -25.68 -2.73 -0.72
N TRP A 43 -26.20 -3.53 -1.67
CA TRP A 43 -25.39 -4.38 -2.55
C TRP A 43 -24.36 -3.63 -3.40
N PHE A 44 -24.71 -2.43 -3.89
CA PHE A 44 -23.81 -1.64 -4.73
C PHE A 44 -22.52 -1.22 -3.98
N PRO A 45 -22.60 -0.62 -2.77
CA PRO A 45 -21.41 -0.38 -1.95
C PRO A 45 -20.54 -1.59 -1.69
N LYS A 46 -21.15 -2.75 -1.41
CA LYS A 46 -20.43 -4.00 -1.15
C LYS A 46 -19.59 -4.45 -2.35
N ILE A 47 -20.14 -4.36 -3.55
CA ILE A 47 -19.41 -4.72 -4.78
C ILE A 47 -18.21 -3.79 -4.97
N VAL A 48 -18.40 -2.47 -4.79
CA VAL A 48 -17.33 -1.49 -4.94
C VAL A 48 -16.21 -1.73 -3.93
N VAL A 49 -16.57 -2.05 -2.68
CA VAL A 49 -15.63 -2.42 -1.63
C VAL A 49 -14.81 -3.66 -2.00
N VAL A 50 -15.47 -4.75 -2.37
CA VAL A 50 -14.79 -6.03 -2.68
C VAL A 50 -13.87 -5.86 -3.89
N MET A 51 -14.33 -5.16 -4.93
CA MET A 51 -13.52 -4.87 -6.12
C MET A 51 -12.30 -4.00 -5.81
N SER A 52 -12.45 -3.01 -4.93
CA SER A 52 -11.37 -2.10 -4.55
C SER A 52 -10.32 -2.79 -3.67
N LEU A 53 -10.74 -3.59 -2.68
CA LEU A 53 -9.80 -4.40 -1.89
C LEU A 53 -9.10 -5.46 -2.74
N TRP A 54 -9.84 -6.11 -3.65
CA TRP A 54 -9.27 -7.04 -4.61
C TRP A 54 -8.20 -6.37 -5.47
N LEU A 55 -8.50 -5.20 -6.03
CA LEU A 55 -7.52 -4.47 -6.85
C LEU A 55 -6.29 -4.07 -6.02
N ALA A 56 -6.47 -3.61 -4.78
CA ALA A 56 -5.35 -3.23 -3.91
C ALA A 56 -4.39 -4.42 -3.65
N MET A 57 -4.93 -5.61 -3.37
CA MET A 57 -4.14 -6.82 -3.20
C MET A 57 -3.55 -7.33 -4.52
N ALA A 58 -4.33 -7.32 -5.59
CA ALA A 58 -3.91 -7.75 -6.91
C ALA A 58 -2.77 -6.89 -7.46
N MET A 59 -2.78 -5.57 -7.24
CA MET A 59 -1.70 -4.67 -7.65
C MET A 59 -0.38 -5.01 -6.95
N VAL A 60 -0.39 -5.38 -5.68
CA VAL A 60 0.82 -5.80 -4.95
C VAL A 60 1.34 -7.15 -5.46
N LEU A 61 0.44 -8.10 -5.77
CA LEU A 61 0.80 -9.41 -6.33
C LEU A 61 1.14 -9.38 -7.83
N LEU A 62 0.72 -8.34 -8.55
CA LEU A 62 1.07 -8.11 -9.96
C LEU A 62 2.57 -7.89 -10.13
N PHE A 63 3.26 -7.41 -9.08
CA PHE A 63 4.71 -7.20 -9.14
C PHE A 63 5.51 -8.52 -9.12
N PRO A 64 5.32 -9.44 -8.18
CA PRO A 64 5.88 -10.79 -8.30
C PRO A 64 5.52 -11.49 -9.62
N LEU A 65 4.31 -11.26 -10.14
CA LEU A 65 3.92 -11.78 -11.45
C LEU A 65 4.76 -11.18 -12.59
N ASP A 66 5.08 -9.88 -12.55
CA ASP A 66 5.99 -9.21 -13.50
C ASP A 66 7.39 -9.83 -13.46
N VAL A 67 7.91 -10.06 -12.25
CA VAL A 67 9.20 -10.72 -12.02
C VAL A 67 9.21 -12.15 -12.53
N ALA A 68 8.13 -12.91 -12.38
CA ALA A 68 8.00 -14.25 -12.93
C ALA A 68 7.87 -14.23 -14.46
N ASN A 69 7.17 -13.23 -15.01
CA ASN A 69 6.94 -13.11 -16.44
C ASN A 69 8.23 -12.83 -17.21
N ARG A 70 9.13 -11.98 -16.70
CA ARG A 70 10.43 -11.74 -17.36
C ARG A 70 11.28 -13.02 -17.43
N ALA A 71 11.19 -13.88 -16.42
CA ALA A 71 11.96 -15.12 -16.32
C ALA A 71 11.46 -16.21 -17.29
N ALA A 72 10.29 -16.01 -17.89
CA ALA A 72 9.73 -16.88 -18.91
C ALA A 72 10.40 -16.68 -20.30
N CYS A 73 11.22 -15.65 -20.48
CA CYS A 73 11.91 -15.36 -21.74
C CYS A 73 13.41 -15.68 -21.63
N ASN A 74 14.00 -16.20 -22.72
CA ASN A 74 15.44 -16.49 -22.77
C ASN A 74 16.25 -15.17 -22.68
N PHE A 75 17.36 -15.18 -21.94
CA PHE A 75 18.23 -14.02 -21.69
C PHE A 75 18.75 -13.34 -22.97
N SER A 76 18.75 -14.03 -24.11
CA SER A 76 19.22 -13.52 -25.41
C SER A 76 18.15 -12.82 -26.24
N ILE A 77 16.89 -12.78 -25.78
CA ILE A 77 15.76 -12.23 -26.54
C ILE A 77 15.18 -11.05 -25.76
N VAL A 78 15.00 -9.92 -26.45
CA VAL A 78 14.31 -8.74 -25.89
C VAL A 78 12.87 -9.13 -25.54
N GLU A 79 12.39 -8.75 -24.35
CA GLU A 79 11.07 -9.13 -23.81
C GLU A 79 9.92 -8.83 -24.80
N SER A 80 10.02 -7.73 -25.56
CA SER A 80 9.06 -7.34 -26.60
C SER A 80 8.96 -8.30 -27.80
N SER A 81 9.97 -9.16 -27.99
CA SER A 81 10.03 -10.18 -29.04
C SER A 81 9.69 -11.58 -28.51
N CYS A 82 9.41 -11.70 -27.22
CA CYS A 82 9.04 -12.96 -26.59
C CYS A 82 7.57 -13.28 -26.87
N LYS A 83 7.33 -14.32 -27.69
CA LYS A 83 6.00 -14.68 -28.20
C LYS A 83 5.03 -15.18 -27.11
N TYR A 84 5.52 -15.46 -25.90
CA TYR A 84 4.78 -16.15 -24.83
C TYR A 84 4.72 -15.39 -23.49
N ALA A 85 5.16 -14.11 -23.45
CA ALA A 85 5.10 -13.27 -22.26
C ALA A 85 3.73 -12.57 -22.10
N LEU A 86 3.27 -12.40 -20.85
CA LEU A 86 2.11 -11.57 -20.52
C LEU A 86 2.40 -10.11 -20.90
N PRO A 87 1.41 -9.35 -21.42
CA PRO A 87 1.58 -7.94 -21.76
C PRO A 87 1.59 -7.07 -20.49
N MET A 88 2.64 -7.18 -19.68
CA MET A 88 2.74 -6.57 -18.35
C MET A 88 2.59 -5.05 -18.38
N GLN A 89 3.11 -4.37 -19.40
CA GLN A 89 2.93 -2.93 -19.56
C GLN A 89 1.43 -2.53 -19.63
N LYS A 90 0.62 -3.27 -20.40
CA LYS A 90 -0.82 -3.01 -20.52
C LYS A 90 -1.56 -3.37 -19.23
N MET A 91 -1.15 -4.45 -18.57
CA MET A 91 -1.73 -4.85 -17.29
C MET A 91 -1.47 -3.80 -16.19
N TRP A 92 -0.25 -3.27 -16.11
CA TRP A 92 0.08 -2.18 -15.19
C TRP A 92 -0.74 -0.92 -15.48
N GLN A 93 -0.79 -0.49 -16.74
CA GLN A 93 -1.61 0.66 -17.13
C GLN A 93 -3.09 0.44 -16.76
N ALA A 94 -3.65 -0.73 -17.03
CA ALA A 94 -5.02 -1.07 -16.65
C ALA A 94 -5.23 -1.05 -15.13
N ALA A 95 -4.30 -1.58 -14.35
CA ALA A 95 -4.38 -1.65 -12.90
C ALA A 95 -4.34 -0.25 -12.26
N PHE A 96 -3.42 0.61 -12.70
CA PHE A 96 -3.32 1.99 -12.19
C PHE A 96 -4.49 2.87 -12.64
N ILE A 97 -4.94 2.75 -13.90
CA ILE A 97 -6.14 3.47 -14.36
C ILE A 97 -7.36 3.03 -13.56
N SER A 98 -7.53 1.71 -13.35
CA SER A 98 -8.62 1.18 -12.52
C SER A 98 -8.53 1.68 -11.07
N ASN A 99 -7.32 1.79 -10.52
CA ASN A 99 -7.12 2.34 -9.18
C ASN A 99 -7.54 3.81 -9.10
N LEU A 100 -7.12 4.65 -10.05
CA LEU A 100 -7.56 6.05 -10.12
C LEU A 100 -9.08 6.16 -10.23
N VAL A 101 -9.69 5.39 -11.13
CA VAL A 101 -11.14 5.41 -11.37
C VAL A 101 -11.91 4.95 -10.14
N LEU A 102 -11.48 3.88 -9.47
CA LEU A 102 -12.11 3.42 -8.24
C LEU A 102 -11.96 4.44 -7.10
N THR A 103 -10.74 4.96 -6.89
CA THR A 103 -10.42 5.85 -5.77
C THR A 103 -11.11 7.21 -5.89
N PHE A 104 -11.15 7.81 -7.09
CA PHE A 104 -11.64 9.19 -7.26
C PHE A 104 -13.05 9.29 -7.87
N PHE A 105 -13.59 8.22 -8.45
CA PHE A 105 -14.94 8.23 -9.02
C PHE A 105 -15.89 7.27 -8.32
N PHE A 106 -15.62 5.95 -8.35
CA PHE A 106 -16.57 4.98 -7.81
C PHE A 106 -16.73 5.07 -6.30
N ILE A 107 -15.65 5.20 -5.52
CA ILE A 107 -15.77 5.26 -4.06
C ILE A 107 -16.48 6.55 -3.62
N PRO A 108 -16.11 7.76 -4.09
CA PRO A 108 -16.86 8.98 -3.79
C PRO A 108 -18.31 8.91 -4.24
N PHE A 109 -18.59 8.34 -5.42
CA PHE A 109 -19.96 8.16 -5.92
C PHE A 109 -20.78 7.30 -4.97
N THR A 110 -20.21 6.17 -4.59
CA THR A 110 -20.85 5.22 -3.68
C THR A 110 -21.06 5.83 -2.30
N MET A 111 -20.11 6.63 -1.82
CA MET A 111 -20.22 7.33 -0.54
C MET A 111 -21.38 8.34 -0.56
N PHE A 112 -21.42 9.23 -1.57
CA PHE A 112 -22.52 10.19 -1.71
C PHE A 112 -23.88 9.52 -1.97
N TYR A 113 -23.89 8.38 -2.68
CA TYR A 113 -25.11 7.61 -2.91
C TYR A 113 -25.62 6.95 -1.62
N TYR A 114 -24.71 6.39 -0.81
CA TYR A 114 -25.05 5.72 0.45
C TYR A 114 -25.43 6.71 1.56
N GLU A 115 -24.76 7.86 1.65
CA GLU A 115 -25.09 8.92 2.60
C GLU A 115 -26.25 9.81 2.14
N GLY A 116 -26.77 9.58 0.93
CA GLY A 116 -27.92 10.30 0.39
C GLY A 116 -29.17 10.10 1.25
N ASP A 117 -29.90 11.19 1.48
CA ASP A 117 -31.07 11.23 2.36
C ASP A 117 -32.08 10.11 2.05
N SER A 118 -32.55 9.41 3.08
CA SER A 118 -33.47 8.27 2.96
C SER A 118 -34.81 8.66 2.34
N ASP A 119 -35.12 9.95 2.33
CA ASP A 119 -36.40 10.49 1.83
C ASP A 119 -36.36 10.80 0.33
N TYR A 120 -35.17 10.78 -0.29
CA TYR A 120 -35.05 11.00 -1.74
C TYR A 120 -35.42 9.75 -2.56
N SER A 121 -36.10 9.98 -3.68
CA SER A 121 -36.30 8.94 -4.71
C SER A 121 -34.97 8.46 -5.27
N CYS A 122 -34.92 7.20 -5.71
CA CYS A 122 -33.68 6.56 -6.20
C CYS A 122 -33.00 7.39 -7.31
N GLY A 123 -33.78 7.94 -8.26
CA GLY A 123 -33.26 8.79 -9.33
C GLY A 123 -32.68 10.12 -8.84
N LEU A 124 -33.27 10.73 -7.82
CA LEU A 124 -32.75 11.98 -7.25
C LEU A 124 -31.43 11.73 -6.50
N ARG A 125 -31.31 10.59 -5.79
CA ARG A 125 -30.05 10.20 -5.15
C ARG A 125 -28.93 9.99 -6.16
N ILE A 126 -29.19 9.26 -7.24
CA ILE A 126 -28.20 9.05 -8.31
C ILE A 126 -27.79 10.38 -8.93
N LYS A 127 -28.76 11.26 -9.24
CA LYS A 127 -28.47 12.59 -9.82
C LYS A 127 -27.59 13.42 -8.88
N ASN A 128 -27.93 13.48 -7.60
CA ASN A 128 -27.17 14.24 -6.61
C ASN A 128 -25.75 13.66 -6.43
N ALA A 129 -25.63 12.33 -6.27
CA ALA A 129 -24.34 11.67 -6.15
C ALA A 129 -23.47 11.91 -7.40
N LEU A 130 -24.03 11.74 -8.61
CA LEU A 130 -23.33 12.01 -9.87
C LEU A 130 -22.87 13.46 -9.94
N LEU A 131 -23.72 14.43 -9.60
CA LEU A 131 -23.37 15.85 -9.66
C LEU A 131 -22.16 16.18 -8.77
N TRP A 132 -22.16 15.71 -7.53
CA TRP A 132 -21.06 15.93 -6.59
C TRP A 132 -19.77 15.23 -7.02
N THR A 133 -19.88 13.99 -7.52
CA THR A 133 -18.69 13.30 -8.06
C THR A 133 -18.14 13.94 -9.32
N LEU A 134 -19.01 14.43 -10.21
CA LEU A 134 -18.58 15.10 -11.42
C LEU A 134 -17.89 16.43 -11.08
N ALA A 135 -18.43 17.18 -10.12
CA ALA A 135 -17.78 18.40 -9.64
C ALA A 135 -16.38 18.10 -9.08
N MET A 136 -16.25 17.07 -8.23
CA MET A 136 -14.95 16.62 -7.71
C MET A 136 -14.00 16.18 -8.84
N ALA A 137 -14.49 15.39 -9.80
CA ALA A 137 -13.72 14.90 -10.93
C ALA A 137 -13.23 16.02 -11.85
N VAL A 138 -14.06 17.05 -12.09
CA VAL A 138 -13.67 18.21 -12.90
C VAL A 138 -12.55 18.99 -12.21
N VAL A 139 -12.68 19.24 -10.90
CA VAL A 139 -11.63 19.92 -10.12
C VAL A 139 -10.33 19.13 -10.14
N LEU A 140 -10.39 17.82 -9.88
CA LEU A 140 -9.20 16.96 -9.86
C LEU A 140 -8.59 16.79 -11.25
N GLY A 141 -9.42 16.62 -12.28
CA GLY A 141 -9.00 16.50 -13.68
C GLY A 141 -8.35 17.78 -14.20
N LEU A 142 -8.88 18.96 -13.86
CA LEU A 142 -8.25 20.25 -14.17
C LEU A 142 -6.91 20.39 -13.45
N ALA A 143 -6.85 20.06 -12.16
CA ALA A 143 -5.61 20.13 -11.38
C ALA A 143 -4.52 19.22 -11.96
N ILE A 144 -4.84 17.96 -12.27
CA ILE A 144 -3.91 17.00 -12.88
C ILE A 144 -3.54 17.43 -14.31
N GLY A 145 -4.49 17.94 -15.10
CA GLY A 145 -4.26 18.38 -16.46
C GLY A 145 -3.31 19.57 -16.54
N VAL A 146 -3.49 20.57 -15.67
CA VAL A 146 -2.57 21.71 -15.54
C VAL A 146 -1.20 21.25 -15.07
N ALA A 147 -1.14 20.37 -14.06
CA ALA A 147 0.11 19.80 -13.57
C ALA A 147 0.87 19.03 -14.67
N TYR A 148 0.17 18.23 -15.49
CA TYR A 148 0.75 17.50 -16.61
C TYR A 148 1.27 18.44 -17.71
N GLY A 149 0.54 19.54 -17.98
CA GLY A 149 0.97 20.56 -18.94
C GLY A 149 2.28 21.23 -18.54
N LEU A 150 2.49 21.50 -17.25
CA LEU A 150 3.64 22.23 -16.73
C LEU A 150 4.82 21.32 -16.35
N ALA A 151 4.55 20.15 -15.76
CA ALA A 151 5.54 19.28 -15.11
C ALA A 151 5.57 17.84 -15.68
N GLY A 152 4.86 17.56 -16.77
CA GLY A 152 4.82 16.24 -17.44
C GLY A 152 6.08 15.89 -18.25
N TYR A 153 7.25 16.34 -17.81
CA TYR A 153 8.54 16.14 -18.47
C TYR A 153 9.50 15.41 -17.55
N VAL A 154 10.31 14.51 -18.10
CA VAL A 154 11.42 13.86 -17.41
C VAL A 154 12.72 14.52 -17.83
N GLU A 155 13.60 14.80 -16.87
CA GLU A 155 14.89 15.45 -17.08
C GLU A 155 16.01 14.47 -16.72
N TYR A 156 16.53 13.78 -17.74
CA TYR A 156 17.62 12.83 -17.60
C TYR A 156 18.97 13.58 -17.57
N PRO A 157 19.82 13.35 -16.55
CA PRO A 157 21.19 13.82 -16.60
C PRO A 157 21.98 12.97 -17.60
N THR A 158 22.38 13.56 -18.72
CA THR A 158 23.17 12.90 -19.76
C THR A 158 24.59 13.45 -19.79
N GLN A 159 25.54 12.55 -20.09
CA GLN A 159 26.90 12.95 -20.41
C GLN A 159 27.00 13.07 -21.93
N GLU A 160 27.18 14.28 -22.42
CA GLU A 160 27.37 14.54 -23.84
C GLU A 160 28.85 14.53 -24.19
N LEU A 161 29.19 13.75 -25.22
CA LEU A 161 30.51 13.73 -25.83
C LEU A 161 30.44 14.52 -27.13
N LEU A 162 31.20 15.60 -27.20
CA LEU A 162 31.35 16.38 -28.43
C LEU A 162 32.52 15.83 -29.23
N SER A 163 32.27 15.41 -30.46
CA SER A 163 33.31 15.09 -31.45
C SER A 163 33.28 16.09 -32.60
N GLY A 164 34.46 16.38 -33.16
CA GLY A 164 34.58 17.11 -34.41
C GLY A 164 34.10 16.28 -35.61
N MET A 165 33.71 16.96 -36.68
CA MET A 165 33.35 16.34 -37.95
C MET A 165 34.52 16.44 -38.93
N LEU A 166 34.72 15.40 -39.76
CA LEU A 166 35.69 15.38 -40.85
C LEU A 166 34.97 15.00 -42.16
N PRO A 167 35.30 15.61 -43.31
CA PRO A 167 34.80 15.17 -44.60
C PRO A 167 35.15 13.70 -44.87
N LEU A 168 34.21 12.96 -45.45
CA LEU A 168 34.34 11.52 -45.74
C LEU A 168 35.57 11.20 -46.62
N GLU A 169 35.95 12.12 -47.51
CA GLU A 169 37.12 11.99 -48.39
C GLU A 169 38.45 11.88 -47.62
N GLN A 170 38.51 12.41 -46.40
CA GLN A 170 39.70 12.42 -45.56
C GLN A 170 39.74 11.24 -44.57
N LEU A 171 38.74 10.36 -44.61
CA LEU A 171 38.66 9.15 -43.77
C LEU A 171 39.87 8.21 -43.92
N PRO A 172 40.48 8.01 -45.12
CA PRO A 172 41.68 7.18 -45.28
C PRO A 172 42.93 7.73 -44.60
N GLN A 173 42.96 9.02 -44.26
CA GLN A 173 44.09 9.67 -43.58
C GLN A 173 44.08 9.42 -42.07
N LEU A 174 42.97 8.91 -41.51
CA LEU A 174 42.89 8.55 -40.10
C LEU A 174 43.76 7.32 -39.84
N PRO A 175 44.72 7.38 -38.90
CA PRO A 175 45.46 6.20 -38.48
C PRO A 175 44.48 5.17 -37.92
N ASN A 176 44.64 3.90 -38.32
CA ASN A 176 43.79 2.75 -37.98
C ASN A 176 43.82 2.36 -36.49
N THR A 177 44.12 3.30 -35.60
CA THR A 177 44.21 3.13 -34.15
C THR A 177 42.84 3.32 -33.49
N THR A 178 42.33 2.21 -32.98
CA THR A 178 41.00 1.97 -32.38
C THR A 178 40.74 2.70 -31.05
N GLY A 179 40.84 4.04 -31.02
CA GLY A 179 40.50 4.78 -29.80
C GLY A 179 40.74 6.28 -29.80
N ARG A 180 40.85 6.92 -30.97
CA ARG A 180 41.06 8.37 -31.05
C ARG A 180 39.84 9.02 -31.70
N CYS A 181 39.26 10.00 -31.01
CA CYS A 181 38.19 10.83 -31.55
C CYS A 181 38.76 12.14 -32.11
N ILE A 182 37.92 12.86 -32.84
CA ILE A 182 38.23 14.15 -33.41
C ILE A 182 37.84 15.23 -32.40
N LEU A 183 38.75 16.18 -32.12
CA LEU A 183 38.44 17.33 -31.29
C LEU A 183 37.46 18.26 -32.05
N PRO A 184 36.44 18.85 -31.39
CA PRO A 184 35.62 19.89 -32.00
C PRO A 184 36.53 21.07 -32.39
N GLY A 185 36.73 21.24 -33.70
CA GLY A 185 37.79 22.09 -34.25
C GLY A 185 37.48 23.59 -34.13
N GLN A 186 38.51 24.37 -33.79
CA GLN A 186 38.54 25.81 -34.05
C GLN A 186 38.78 26.05 -35.56
N GLY A 187 37.80 25.75 -36.41
CA GLY A 187 37.77 26.27 -37.80
C GLY A 187 38.96 25.97 -38.73
N PHE A 188 39.77 24.93 -38.51
CA PHE A 188 40.85 24.57 -39.44
C PHE A 188 40.36 23.63 -40.54
N ALA A 189 40.57 24.02 -41.80
CA ALA A 189 40.28 23.20 -42.96
C ALA A 189 41.29 22.04 -43.09
N GLY A 190 40.80 20.79 -43.07
CA GLY A 190 41.57 19.59 -43.37
C GLY A 190 42.06 18.76 -42.17
N PHE A 191 42.48 17.52 -42.46
CA PHE A 191 43.05 16.59 -41.50
C PHE A 191 44.41 17.09 -40.96
N SER A 192 44.53 17.26 -39.64
CA SER A 192 45.77 17.63 -38.94
C SER A 192 45.94 16.76 -37.70
N ALA A 193 47.18 16.34 -37.39
CA ALA A 193 47.50 15.58 -36.18
C ALA A 193 47.15 16.34 -34.88
N ALA A 194 46.99 17.66 -34.94
CA ALA A 194 46.53 18.50 -33.83
C ALA A 194 45.01 18.41 -33.56
N ASN A 195 44.21 17.94 -34.53
CA ASN A 195 42.75 17.80 -34.41
C ASN A 195 42.34 16.42 -33.84
N ILE A 196 43.30 15.58 -33.49
CA ILE A 196 43.08 14.25 -32.94
C ILE A 196 43.19 14.35 -31.42
N ALA A 197 42.14 13.94 -30.70
CA ALA A 197 42.23 13.87 -29.25
C ALA A 197 43.27 12.84 -28.83
N ARG A 198 43.99 13.11 -27.73
CA ARG A 198 44.78 12.08 -27.06
C ARG A 198 43.87 10.89 -26.70
N LYS A 199 44.47 9.70 -26.53
CA LYS A 199 43.84 8.37 -26.33
C LYS A 199 42.65 8.32 -25.34
N ASP A 200 42.51 9.35 -24.52
CA ASP A 200 41.61 9.47 -23.38
C ASP A 200 40.65 10.68 -23.46
N GLY A 201 40.65 11.43 -24.58
CA GLY A 201 39.95 12.72 -24.72
C GLY A 201 38.49 12.66 -25.17
N CYS A 202 38.01 11.52 -25.69
CA CYS A 202 36.58 11.27 -25.89
C CYS A 202 36.13 9.97 -25.26
N THR A 203 36.63 9.71 -24.06
CA THR A 203 36.07 8.68 -23.21
C THR A 203 35.06 9.35 -22.28
N ALA A 204 33.90 8.71 -22.07
CA ALA A 204 32.94 9.14 -21.05
C ALA A 204 33.47 9.01 -19.61
N PHE A 205 34.61 8.34 -19.44
CA PHE A 205 35.21 8.02 -18.15
C PHE A 205 36.16 9.10 -17.61
N ASN A 206 36.47 10.14 -18.39
CA ASN A 206 37.35 11.26 -17.99
C ASN A 206 36.57 12.58 -17.90
N SER A 207 37.21 13.66 -17.43
CA SER A 207 36.60 14.99 -17.26
C SER A 207 36.23 15.74 -18.55
N ALA A 208 36.26 15.07 -19.71
CA ALA A 208 36.03 15.67 -21.03
C ALA A 208 34.55 15.62 -21.50
N PHE A 209 33.62 15.21 -20.63
CA PHE A 209 32.18 15.24 -20.94
C PHE A 209 31.56 16.57 -20.53
N TYR A 210 30.55 17.00 -21.29
CA TYR A 210 29.66 18.09 -20.90
C TYR A 210 28.42 17.50 -20.23
N GLY A 211 28.07 18.00 -19.06
CA GLY A 211 26.80 17.64 -18.41
C GLY A 211 25.66 18.35 -19.14
N ALA A 212 24.75 17.58 -19.72
CA ALA A 212 23.54 18.10 -20.33
C ALA A 212 22.31 17.47 -19.69
N THR A 213 21.15 18.11 -19.88
CA THR A 213 19.87 17.58 -19.43
C THR A 213 19.02 17.28 -20.63
N TRP A 214 18.76 16.00 -20.87
CA TRP A 214 17.87 15.56 -21.92
C TRP A 214 16.43 15.49 -21.40
N THR A 215 15.53 16.23 -22.05
CA THR A 215 14.14 16.33 -21.63
C THR A 215 13.22 15.53 -22.54
N MET A 216 12.41 14.64 -21.97
CA MET A 216 11.42 13.85 -22.71
C MET A 216 10.04 14.01 -22.08
N ARG A 217 8.98 14.14 -22.90
CA ARG A 217 7.60 14.18 -22.40
C ARG A 217 7.14 12.80 -22.00
N VAL A 218 6.58 12.67 -20.80
CA VAL A 218 6.06 11.41 -20.27
C VAL A 218 4.66 11.13 -20.81
N SER A 219 4.32 9.87 -21.02
CA SER A 219 2.94 9.50 -21.36
C SER A 219 1.96 9.87 -20.24
N PHE A 220 0.75 10.32 -20.60
CA PHE A 220 -0.25 10.71 -19.61
C PHE A 220 -0.57 9.63 -18.56
N PRO A 221 -0.70 8.32 -18.91
CA PRO A 221 -0.90 7.27 -17.91
C PRO A 221 0.26 7.16 -16.92
N VAL A 222 1.51 7.29 -17.36
CA VAL A 222 2.67 7.23 -16.45
C VAL A 222 2.72 8.43 -15.52
N TYR A 223 2.33 9.61 -16.00
CA TYR A 223 2.22 10.79 -15.14
C TYR A 223 1.16 10.60 -14.04
N ILE A 224 0.01 10.01 -14.37
CA ILE A 224 -1.00 9.60 -13.40
C ILE A 224 -0.42 8.63 -12.36
N MET A 225 0.32 7.61 -12.80
CA MET A 225 0.97 6.65 -11.89
C MET A 225 1.91 7.36 -10.90
N ALA A 226 2.66 8.36 -11.37
CA ALA A 226 3.58 9.13 -10.54
C ALA A 226 2.85 9.98 -9.48
N ILE A 227 1.78 10.70 -9.85
CA ILE A 227 1.02 11.52 -8.89
C ILE A 227 0.33 10.62 -7.86
N GLN A 228 -0.31 9.55 -8.31
CA GLN A 228 -1.02 8.64 -7.44
C GLN A 228 -0.08 7.99 -6.43
N SER A 229 1.14 7.62 -6.85
CA SER A 229 2.13 7.06 -5.94
C SER A 229 2.61 8.08 -4.90
N VAL A 230 2.76 9.37 -5.25
CA VAL A 230 3.08 10.44 -4.28
C VAL A 230 1.99 10.60 -3.23
N ILE A 231 0.71 10.58 -3.63
CA ILE A 231 -0.43 10.62 -2.69
C ILE A 231 -0.39 9.37 -1.80
N GLY A 232 -0.17 8.21 -2.41
CA GLY A 232 -0.01 6.94 -1.70
C GLY A 232 1.13 6.98 -0.69
N TRP A 233 2.25 7.65 -1.00
CA TRP A 233 3.42 7.73 -0.14
C TRP A 233 3.08 8.44 1.17
N ILE A 234 2.33 9.55 1.15
CA ILE A 234 1.96 10.26 2.38
C ILE A 234 1.20 9.34 3.34
N LEU A 235 0.27 8.54 2.82
CA LEU A 235 -0.49 7.57 3.61
C LEU A 235 0.37 6.38 4.04
N PHE A 236 1.19 5.85 3.12
CA PHE A 236 2.08 4.72 3.36
C PHE A 236 3.12 5.03 4.43
N LEU A 237 3.70 6.23 4.45
CA LEU A 237 4.67 6.66 5.46
C LEU A 237 4.09 6.57 6.87
N VAL A 238 2.87 7.07 7.04
CA VAL A 238 2.20 7.10 8.34
C VAL A 238 1.76 5.69 8.74
N PHE A 239 1.01 5.00 7.87
CA PHE A 239 0.39 3.73 8.23
C PHE A 239 1.33 2.54 8.18
N ALA A 240 2.15 2.40 7.13
CA ALA A 240 3.11 1.31 7.04
C ALA A 240 4.33 1.56 7.94
N GLY A 241 4.80 2.81 8.05
CA GLY A 241 5.90 3.17 8.96
C GLY A 241 5.54 2.86 10.41
N TRP A 242 4.31 3.16 10.83
CA TRP A 242 3.83 2.73 12.14
C TRP A 242 3.61 1.22 12.21
N GLY A 243 2.92 0.67 11.20
CA GLY A 243 2.43 -0.70 11.16
C GLY A 243 3.53 -1.77 11.19
N ILE A 244 4.69 -1.52 10.58
CA ILE A 244 5.74 -2.54 10.40
C ILE A 244 6.15 -3.19 11.73
N PHE A 245 6.42 -2.42 12.78
CA PHE A 245 6.69 -2.96 14.12
C PHE A 245 5.44 -3.03 15.00
N ALA A 246 4.49 -2.10 14.84
CA ALA A 246 3.28 -2.08 15.66
C ALA A 246 2.41 -3.34 15.48
N ALA A 247 2.25 -3.83 14.25
CA ALA A 247 1.42 -4.99 13.94
C ALA A 247 1.94 -6.29 14.58
N PRO A 248 3.22 -6.72 14.38
CA PRO A 248 3.71 -7.94 14.98
C PRO A 248 3.74 -7.87 16.51
N ILE A 249 4.07 -6.71 17.10
CA ILE A 249 4.02 -6.52 18.55
C ILE A 249 2.58 -6.61 19.06
N ASP A 250 1.61 -6.01 18.37
CA ASP A 250 0.18 -6.11 18.73
C ASP A 250 -0.31 -7.55 18.68
N TRP A 251 0.05 -8.33 17.66
CA TRP A 251 -0.31 -9.76 17.59
C TRP A 251 0.29 -10.58 18.74
N ILE A 252 1.54 -10.30 19.14
CA ILE A 252 2.15 -10.92 20.33
C ILE A 252 1.41 -10.50 21.61
N PHE A 253 1.05 -9.22 21.73
CA PHE A 253 0.30 -8.73 22.88
C PHE A 253 -1.09 -9.36 22.96
N GLN A 254 -1.77 -9.57 21.84
CA GLN A 254 -3.03 -10.30 21.79
C GLN A 254 -2.86 -11.74 22.29
N TYR A 255 -1.79 -12.44 21.87
CA TYR A 255 -1.48 -13.77 22.38
C TYR A 255 -1.20 -13.76 23.90
N ILE A 256 -0.43 -12.80 24.41
CA ILE A 256 -0.11 -12.70 25.84
C ILE A 256 -1.36 -12.38 26.67
N ARG A 257 -2.25 -11.53 26.15
CA ARG A 257 -3.50 -11.09 26.81
C ARG A 257 -4.65 -12.08 26.68
N ARG A 258 -4.45 -13.22 26.02
CA ARG A 258 -5.54 -14.19 25.80
C ARG A 258 -6.14 -14.69 27.12
N PRO A 259 -7.45 -14.99 27.15
CA PRO A 259 -8.06 -15.66 28.29
C PRO A 259 -7.50 -17.08 28.43
N LYS A 260 -7.04 -17.44 29.63
CA LYS A 260 -6.44 -18.76 29.91
C LYS A 260 -7.43 -19.80 30.43
N ALA A 261 -8.59 -19.38 30.93
CA ALA A 261 -9.59 -20.25 31.53
C ALA A 261 -11.01 -19.76 31.22
N VAL A 262 -11.92 -20.71 31.06
CA VAL A 262 -13.36 -20.48 30.87
C VAL A 262 -13.97 -20.07 32.21
N ILE A 263 -14.90 -19.11 32.18
CA ILE A 263 -15.63 -18.65 33.38
C ILE A 263 -16.77 -19.63 33.70
N THR A 264 -17.13 -19.77 34.99
CA THR A 264 -18.30 -20.57 35.40
C THR A 264 -19.62 -19.94 34.94
N LYS A 265 -20.66 -20.76 34.76
CA LYS A 265 -21.99 -20.26 34.31
C LYS A 265 -22.58 -19.20 35.27
N SER A 266 -22.35 -19.32 36.57
CA SER A 266 -22.82 -18.35 37.57
C SER A 266 -22.14 -16.99 37.42
N GLU A 267 -20.81 -16.98 37.32
CA GLU A 267 -20.04 -15.75 37.08
C GLU A 267 -20.42 -15.11 35.73
N TYR A 268 -20.65 -15.92 34.70
CA TYR A 268 -21.14 -15.44 33.41
C TYR A 268 -22.47 -14.69 33.55
N ILE A 269 -23.46 -15.31 34.21
CA ILE A 269 -24.78 -14.71 34.43
C ILE A 269 -24.67 -13.40 35.21
N GLU A 270 -23.83 -13.35 36.24
CA GLU A 270 -23.62 -12.13 37.03
C GLU A 270 -23.06 -10.98 36.17
N ARG A 271 -22.05 -11.26 35.33
CA ARG A 271 -21.44 -10.26 34.44
C ARG A 271 -22.36 -9.85 33.30
N ALA A 272 -23.04 -10.80 32.68
CA ALA A 272 -24.06 -10.53 31.67
C ALA A 272 -25.17 -9.63 32.23
N ARG A 273 -25.58 -9.86 33.48
CA ARG A 273 -26.53 -8.99 34.19
C ARG A 273 -25.97 -7.58 34.41
N GLY A 274 -24.69 -7.46 34.77
CA GLY A 274 -24.00 -6.18 34.89
C GLY A 274 -23.95 -5.40 33.57
N LEU A 275 -23.60 -6.07 32.47
CA LEU A 275 -23.62 -5.47 31.13
C LEU A 275 -25.03 -5.06 30.71
N ALA A 276 -26.03 -5.90 30.95
CA ALA A 276 -27.42 -5.60 30.65
C ALA A 276 -27.94 -4.35 31.40
N MET A 277 -27.52 -4.15 32.66
CA MET A 277 -27.83 -2.91 33.40
C MET A 277 -27.18 -1.69 32.75
N ARG A 278 -25.88 -1.75 32.41
CA ARG A 278 -25.18 -0.64 31.73
C ARG A 278 -25.79 -0.32 30.36
N ALA A 279 -26.16 -1.35 29.60
CA ALA A 279 -26.85 -1.20 28.31
C ALA A 279 -28.18 -0.45 28.47
N LYS A 280 -28.92 -0.75 29.55
CA LYS A 280 -30.16 -0.04 29.88
C LYS A 280 -29.90 1.42 30.24
N ASP A 281 -28.88 1.71 31.04
CA ASP A 281 -28.52 3.08 31.42
C ASP A 281 -28.08 3.92 30.21
N ILE A 282 -27.28 3.33 29.32
CA ILE A 282 -26.87 3.93 28.04
C ILE A 282 -28.11 4.21 27.17
N LYS A 283 -29.05 3.26 27.07
CA LYS A 283 -30.29 3.45 26.31
C LYS A 283 -31.12 4.61 26.85
N VAL A 284 -31.29 4.70 28.18
CA VAL A 284 -32.03 5.81 28.82
C VAL A 284 -31.33 7.14 28.54
N THR A 285 -30.00 7.19 28.66
CA THR A 285 -29.21 8.39 28.36
C THR A 285 -29.34 8.80 26.88
N ALA A 286 -29.37 7.83 25.97
CA ALA A 286 -29.61 8.06 24.54
C ALA A 286 -31.01 8.64 24.28
N GLU A 287 -32.05 8.13 24.95
CA GLU A 287 -33.41 8.66 24.84
C GLU A 287 -33.51 10.09 25.38
N ILE A 288 -32.83 10.42 26.48
CA ILE A 288 -32.75 11.79 27.01
C ILE A 288 -32.07 12.72 26.01
N LEU A 289 -30.93 12.32 25.43
CA LEU A 289 -30.22 13.12 24.42
C LEU A 289 -31.04 13.30 23.14
N LYS A 290 -31.83 12.29 22.74
CA LYS A 290 -32.74 12.37 21.60
C LYS A 290 -33.90 13.34 21.86
N ARG A 291 -34.41 13.42 23.10
CA ARG A 291 -35.43 14.43 23.48
C ARG A 291 -34.84 15.83 23.50
N GLN A 292 -33.64 16.00 24.07
CA GLN A 292 -32.92 17.28 24.05
C GLN A 292 -32.66 17.79 22.63
N GLU A 293 -32.31 16.89 21.69
CA GLU A 293 -32.13 17.25 20.28
C GLU A 293 -33.42 17.79 19.65
N ARG A 294 -34.58 17.24 20.01
CA ARG A 294 -35.89 17.69 19.51
C ARG A 294 -36.32 19.04 20.09
N GLU A 295 -36.00 19.30 21.35
CA GLU A 295 -36.45 20.51 22.07
C GLU A 295 -35.52 21.71 21.84
N VAL A 296 -34.20 21.51 21.94
CA VAL A 296 -33.20 22.59 21.99
C VAL A 296 -32.24 22.54 20.77
N GLY A 297 -32.30 21.47 19.98
CA GLY A 297 -31.38 21.25 18.86
C GLY A 297 -29.96 20.83 19.29
N ARG A 298 -29.05 20.74 18.32
CA ARG A 298 -27.67 20.24 18.52
C ARG A 298 -26.74 21.29 19.09
N ASN A 299 -26.81 21.54 20.40
CA ASN A 299 -25.93 22.48 21.10
C ASN A 299 -24.51 21.88 21.39
N ARG A 300 -23.53 22.71 21.76
CA ARG A 300 -22.15 22.27 22.06
C ARG A 300 -22.09 21.24 23.21
N HIS A 301 -22.89 21.44 24.25
CA HIS A 301 -23.00 20.51 25.38
C HIS A 301 -23.59 19.15 24.93
N TRP A 302 -24.62 19.17 24.07
CA TRP A 302 -25.18 17.97 23.47
C TRP A 302 -24.12 17.17 22.69
N ARG A 303 -23.30 17.83 21.86
CA ARG A 303 -22.22 17.15 21.12
C ARG A 303 -21.20 16.49 22.04
N SER A 304 -20.87 17.14 23.16
CA SER A 304 -19.96 16.57 24.17
C SER A 304 -20.57 15.32 24.81
N ASN A 305 -21.82 15.41 25.27
CA ASN A 305 -22.54 14.30 25.91
C ASN A 305 -22.79 13.15 24.93
N PHE A 306 -23.11 13.44 23.67
CA PHE A 306 -23.24 12.45 22.62
C PHE A 306 -21.93 11.72 22.36
N LYS A 307 -20.80 12.44 22.29
CA LYS A 307 -19.47 11.83 22.15
C LYS A 307 -19.12 10.95 23.35
N GLN A 308 -19.53 11.34 24.56
CA GLN A 308 -19.33 10.54 25.77
C GLN A 308 -20.20 9.27 25.76
N LEU A 309 -21.48 9.39 25.41
CA LEU A 309 -22.39 8.26 25.23
C LEU A 309 -21.84 7.28 24.20
N GLN A 310 -21.35 7.80 23.06
CA GLN A 310 -20.74 6.97 22.02
C GLN A 310 -19.53 6.20 22.58
N ARG A 311 -18.65 6.83 23.38
CA ARG A 311 -17.54 6.09 24.03
C ARG A 311 -18.02 5.02 25.00
N GLN A 312 -19.07 5.29 25.79
CA GLN A 312 -19.63 4.29 26.71
C GLN A 312 -20.23 3.09 25.97
N LEU A 313 -20.92 3.35 24.85
CA LEU A 313 -21.46 2.30 23.99
C LEU A 313 -20.33 1.46 23.38
N ILE A 314 -19.27 2.11 22.89
CA ILE A 314 -18.07 1.43 22.40
C ILE A 314 -17.44 0.51 23.47
N GLN A 315 -17.31 1.01 24.71
CA GLN A 315 -16.76 0.22 25.81
C GLN A 315 -17.67 -0.96 26.19
N LEU A 316 -19.00 -0.77 26.13
CA LEU A 316 -19.96 -1.83 26.37
C LEU A 316 -19.83 -2.96 25.33
N GLU A 317 -19.71 -2.60 24.04
CA GLU A 317 -19.48 -3.56 22.95
C GLU A 317 -18.15 -4.32 23.15
N GLU A 318 -17.07 -3.61 23.50
CA GLU A 318 -15.77 -4.23 23.79
C GLU A 318 -15.87 -5.22 24.97
N ASP A 319 -16.56 -4.84 26.04
CA ASP A 319 -16.79 -5.71 27.20
C ASP A 319 -17.66 -6.94 26.84
N GLU A 320 -18.65 -6.79 25.96
CA GLU A 320 -19.49 -7.90 25.46
C GLU A 320 -18.66 -8.89 24.65
N VAL A 321 -17.83 -8.42 23.71
CA VAL A 321 -16.93 -9.26 22.91
C VAL A 321 -15.95 -10.00 23.82
N VAL A 322 -15.41 -9.33 24.84
CA VAL A 322 -14.57 -9.98 25.85
C VAL A 322 -15.35 -11.05 26.59
N LEU A 323 -16.59 -10.79 27.00
CA LEU A 323 -17.39 -11.78 27.73
C LEU A 323 -17.71 -13.02 26.87
N ASP A 324 -18.07 -12.85 25.60
CA ASP A 324 -18.33 -13.96 24.67
C ASP A 324 -17.06 -14.78 24.40
N SER A 325 -15.89 -14.12 24.33
CA SER A 325 -14.61 -14.81 24.14
C SER A 325 -14.22 -15.74 25.30
N VAL A 326 -14.72 -15.49 26.51
CA VAL A 326 -14.39 -16.28 27.70
C VAL A 326 -15.45 -17.35 28.01
N PHE A 327 -16.66 -17.18 27.49
CA PHE A 327 -17.73 -18.18 27.58
C PHE A 327 -18.52 -18.22 26.25
N PRO A 328 -18.00 -18.93 25.23
CA PRO A 328 -18.68 -18.99 23.94
C PRO A 328 -20.00 -19.74 24.07
N GLN A 329 -21.09 -19.06 23.74
CA GLN A 329 -22.43 -19.65 23.76
C GLN A 329 -22.65 -20.58 22.55
N GLY A 330 -23.40 -21.66 22.75
CA GLY A 330 -23.87 -22.55 21.69
C GLY A 330 -23.78 -24.04 22.03
N GLN A 331 -24.37 -24.86 21.16
CA GLN A 331 -24.34 -26.33 21.27
C GLN A 331 -22.90 -26.90 21.11
N ASP A 332 -22.02 -26.14 20.43
CA ASP A 332 -20.61 -26.46 20.18
C ASP A 332 -19.62 -25.51 20.93
N GLY A 333 -19.97 -25.08 22.15
CA GLY A 333 -19.19 -24.09 22.91
C GLY A 333 -17.72 -24.50 23.14
N GLU A 334 -17.46 -25.79 23.40
CA GLU A 334 -16.10 -26.31 23.57
C GLU A 334 -15.27 -26.19 22.28
N VAL A 335 -15.85 -26.52 21.13
CA VAL A 335 -15.17 -26.42 19.83
C VAL A 335 -14.86 -24.96 19.49
N ARG A 336 -15.80 -24.04 19.74
CA ARG A 336 -15.57 -22.60 19.57
C ARG A 336 -14.45 -22.11 20.48
N TRP A 337 -14.41 -22.53 21.75
CA TRP A 337 -13.33 -22.17 22.67
C TRP A 337 -11.95 -22.66 22.18
N VAL A 338 -11.86 -23.92 21.72
CA VAL A 338 -10.62 -24.46 21.14
C VAL A 338 -10.21 -23.65 19.91
N MET A 339 -11.15 -23.33 19.02
CA MET A 339 -10.89 -22.52 17.83
C MET A 339 -10.41 -21.11 18.17
N TYR A 340 -11.01 -20.45 19.17
CA TYR A 340 -10.55 -19.15 19.67
C TYR A 340 -9.12 -19.25 20.21
N GLN A 341 -8.80 -20.29 20.98
CA GLN A 341 -7.48 -20.48 21.54
C GLN A 341 -6.43 -20.78 20.46
N LEU A 342 -6.77 -21.59 19.46
CA LEU A 342 -5.95 -21.81 18.27
C LEU A 342 -5.73 -20.50 17.49
N GLY A 343 -6.75 -19.66 17.36
CA GLY A 343 -6.63 -18.32 16.78
C GLY A 343 -5.63 -17.44 17.52
N TYR A 344 -5.67 -17.42 18.86
CA TYR A 344 -4.67 -16.70 19.66
C TYR A 344 -3.25 -17.27 19.46
N ILE A 345 -3.09 -18.60 19.43
CA ILE A 345 -1.78 -19.22 19.15
C ILE A 345 -1.28 -18.84 17.75
N GLY A 346 -2.16 -18.88 16.75
CA GLY A 346 -1.86 -18.47 15.38
C GLY A 346 -1.42 -17.01 15.28
N THR A 347 -2.11 -16.08 15.97
CA THR A 347 -1.68 -14.67 16.05
C THR A 347 -0.34 -14.51 16.75
N GLY A 348 -0.05 -15.29 17.79
CA GLY A 348 1.28 -15.32 18.44
C GLY A 348 2.39 -15.75 17.48
N LEU A 349 2.19 -16.82 16.72
CA LEU A 349 3.14 -17.29 15.70
C LEU A 349 3.33 -16.25 14.58
N MET A 350 2.23 -15.67 14.09
CA MET A 350 2.25 -14.61 13.08
C MET A 350 2.96 -13.35 13.59
N GLY A 351 2.84 -13.04 14.87
CA GLY A 351 3.60 -11.99 15.56
C GLY A 351 5.11 -12.24 15.56
N LEU A 352 5.54 -13.47 15.88
CA LEU A 352 6.96 -13.85 15.87
C LEU A 352 7.54 -13.79 14.45
N ILE A 353 6.87 -14.41 13.47
CA ILE A 353 7.29 -14.38 12.06
C ILE A 353 7.31 -12.93 11.56
N GLY A 354 6.28 -12.13 11.86
CA GLY A 354 6.20 -10.73 11.47
C GLY A 354 7.33 -9.88 12.06
N LEU A 355 7.75 -10.13 13.30
CA LEU A 355 8.91 -9.45 13.89
C LEU A 355 10.21 -9.79 13.16
N CYS A 356 10.40 -11.06 12.78
CA CYS A 356 11.56 -11.47 11.97
C CYS A 356 11.53 -10.78 10.59
N VAL A 357 10.39 -10.80 9.90
CA VAL A 357 10.24 -10.16 8.58
C VAL A 357 10.43 -8.64 8.67
N SER A 358 9.94 -7.99 9.73
CA SER A 358 10.16 -6.57 9.99
C SER A 358 11.63 -6.24 10.26
N GLY A 359 12.33 -7.11 11.01
CA GLY A 359 13.77 -7.00 11.21
C GLY A 359 14.54 -7.13 9.90
N CYS A 360 14.17 -8.06 9.04
CA CYS A 360 14.74 -8.20 7.69
C CYS A 360 14.50 -6.94 6.83
N TRP A 361 13.29 -6.37 6.88
CA TRP A 361 12.98 -5.11 6.20
C TRP A 361 13.83 -3.95 6.70
N LEU A 362 13.96 -3.80 8.03
CA LEU A 362 14.80 -2.77 8.64
C LEU A 362 16.27 -2.92 8.22
N ALA A 363 16.82 -4.13 8.28
CA ALA A 363 18.19 -4.42 7.86
C ALA A 363 18.39 -4.11 6.37
N HIS A 364 17.43 -4.52 5.52
CA HIS A 364 17.48 -4.25 4.08
C HIS A 364 17.46 -2.74 3.78
N ILE A 365 16.61 -1.97 4.45
CA ILE A 365 16.56 -0.51 4.29
C ILE A 365 17.89 0.13 4.67
N ILE A 366 18.48 -0.25 5.82
CA ILE A 366 19.74 0.33 6.32
C ILE A 366 20.92 -0.01 5.42
N VAL A 367 21.01 -1.24 4.93
CA VAL A 367 22.20 -1.76 4.23
C VAL A 367 22.15 -1.48 2.72
N TYR A 368 20.97 -1.58 2.11
CA TYR A 368 20.79 -1.46 0.67
C TYR A 368 20.26 -0.09 0.22
N MET A 369 19.29 0.48 0.92
CA MET A 369 18.56 1.69 0.46
C MET A 369 19.15 3.01 0.96
N LEU A 370 19.67 3.04 2.18
CA LEU A 370 20.12 4.28 2.83
C LEU A 370 21.47 4.81 2.29
N PRO A 371 22.48 3.96 2.02
CA PRO A 371 23.75 4.42 1.45
C PRO A 371 23.59 4.77 -0.05
N PRO A 372 24.27 5.82 -0.55
CA PRO A 372 24.26 6.14 -1.99
C PRO A 372 24.88 5.03 -2.85
N ILE A 373 25.78 4.23 -2.26
CA ILE A 373 26.32 3.02 -2.86
C ILE A 373 25.95 1.88 -1.91
N PRO A 374 25.11 0.91 -2.34
CA PRO A 374 24.64 -0.14 -1.45
C PRO A 374 25.81 -0.96 -0.90
N ILE A 375 25.84 -1.16 0.42
CA ILE A 375 26.91 -1.93 1.08
C ILE A 375 26.78 -3.41 0.72
N HIS A 376 25.54 -3.93 0.72
CA HIS A 376 25.23 -5.31 0.38
C HIS A 376 23.80 -5.44 -0.16
N PRO A 377 23.53 -6.24 -1.22
CA PRO A 377 22.19 -6.42 -1.80
C PRO A 377 21.19 -7.22 -0.93
N LEU A 378 21.67 -7.88 0.13
CA LEU A 378 20.94 -8.60 1.20
C LEU A 378 19.71 -9.39 0.70
N LEU A 379 18.49 -8.86 0.81
CA LEU A 379 17.28 -9.60 0.42
C LEU A 379 17.23 -9.86 -1.08
N ASN A 380 17.77 -8.95 -1.90
CA ASN A 380 17.86 -9.17 -3.35
C ASN A 380 18.67 -10.44 -3.66
N GLU A 381 19.80 -10.63 -2.99
CA GLU A 381 20.63 -11.82 -3.19
C GLU A 381 19.95 -13.09 -2.69
N VAL A 382 19.22 -13.02 -1.56
CA VAL A 382 18.44 -14.14 -1.06
C VAL A 382 17.39 -14.59 -2.07
N PHE A 383 16.65 -13.66 -2.68
CA PHE A 383 15.65 -14.01 -3.69
C PHE A 383 16.28 -14.57 -4.97
N ILE A 384 17.40 -14.00 -5.43
CA ILE A 384 18.14 -14.53 -6.59
C ILE A 384 18.64 -15.96 -6.31
N LYS A 385 19.16 -16.23 -5.10
CA LYS A 385 19.62 -17.58 -4.71
C LYS A 385 18.45 -18.57 -4.62
N LEU A 386 17.30 -18.15 -4.11
CA LEU A 386 16.09 -18.99 -4.05
C LEU A 386 15.57 -19.34 -5.45
N ASP A 387 15.59 -18.38 -6.38
CA ASP A 387 15.23 -18.64 -7.78
C ASP A 387 16.20 -19.64 -8.45
N GLY A 388 17.46 -19.66 -8.02
CA GLY A 388 18.45 -20.64 -8.45
C GLY A 388 18.13 -22.08 -8.02
N VAL A 389 17.41 -22.28 -6.91
CA VAL A 389 16.94 -23.61 -6.45
C VAL A 389 15.68 -24.00 -7.22
N PHE A 390 14.69 -23.11 -7.23
CA PHE A 390 13.46 -23.29 -8.00
C PHE A 390 12.88 -21.91 -8.37
N PRO A 391 12.58 -21.64 -9.65
CA PRO A 391 12.18 -20.30 -10.11
C PRO A 391 10.93 -19.70 -9.43
N LEU A 392 10.06 -20.53 -8.84
CA LEU A 392 8.87 -20.04 -8.11
C LEU A 392 9.16 -19.71 -6.64
N PHE A 393 10.24 -20.22 -6.05
CA PHE A 393 10.51 -20.00 -4.62
C PHE A 393 10.98 -18.58 -4.32
N GLY A 394 11.85 -17.98 -5.13
CA GLY A 394 12.23 -16.59 -4.93
C GLY A 394 11.06 -15.65 -5.23
N VAL A 395 10.30 -15.90 -6.30
CA VAL A 395 9.08 -15.15 -6.61
C VAL A 395 8.03 -15.24 -5.48
N ALA A 396 7.79 -16.43 -4.92
CA ALA A 396 6.83 -16.62 -3.83
C ALA A 396 7.30 -15.96 -2.53
N ALA A 397 8.59 -16.05 -2.21
CA ALA A 397 9.16 -15.34 -1.06
C ALA A 397 9.06 -13.82 -1.24
N PHE A 398 9.37 -13.32 -2.44
CA PHE A 398 9.21 -11.93 -2.80
C PHE A 398 7.74 -11.47 -2.68
N ALA A 399 6.78 -12.28 -3.15
CA ALA A 399 5.36 -12.02 -2.99
C ALA A 399 4.94 -11.94 -1.52
N ALA A 400 5.48 -12.81 -0.66
CA ALA A 400 5.23 -12.77 0.78
C ALA A 400 5.77 -11.48 1.43
N PHE A 401 6.96 -11.01 1.05
CA PHE A 401 7.53 -9.75 1.56
C PHE A 401 6.72 -8.52 1.10
N CYS A 402 6.31 -8.48 -0.16
CA CYS A 402 5.45 -7.41 -0.71
C CYS A 402 4.06 -7.42 -0.06
N GLY A 403 3.43 -8.60 0.06
CA GLY A 403 2.14 -8.76 0.72
C GLY A 403 2.19 -8.42 2.20
N TYR A 404 3.30 -8.74 2.88
CA TYR A 404 3.53 -8.37 4.28
C TYR A 404 3.45 -6.86 4.48
N LEU A 405 4.09 -6.06 3.61
CA LEU A 405 4.02 -4.60 3.69
C LEU A 405 2.59 -4.07 3.56
N LEU A 406 1.77 -4.64 2.68
CA LEU A 406 0.37 -4.26 2.56
C LEU A 406 -0.41 -4.62 3.83
N ILE A 407 -0.20 -5.82 4.39
CA ILE A 407 -0.88 -6.27 5.61
C ILE A 407 -0.53 -5.36 6.80
N VAL A 408 0.75 -5.04 7.00
CA VAL A 408 1.15 -4.13 8.09
C VAL A 408 0.68 -2.71 7.86
N ALA A 409 0.57 -2.23 6.61
CA ALA A 409 -0.02 -0.93 6.29
C ALA A 409 -1.52 -0.90 6.64
N ILE A 410 -2.28 -1.94 6.28
CA ILE A 410 -3.70 -2.08 6.65
C ILE A 410 -3.85 -2.13 8.18
N LYS A 411 -3.04 -2.94 8.86
CA LYS A 411 -3.08 -3.05 10.32
C LYS A 411 -2.64 -1.74 10.99
N GLY A 412 -1.68 -1.03 10.42
CA GLY A 412 -1.25 0.30 10.84
C GLY A 412 -2.37 1.32 10.73
N ASN A 413 -3.14 1.30 9.64
CA ASN A 413 -4.35 2.11 9.47
C ASN A 413 -5.39 1.82 10.58
N PHE A 414 -5.58 0.56 10.96
CA PHE A 414 -6.50 0.20 12.05
C PHE A 414 -5.98 0.63 13.43
N LEU A 415 -4.67 0.49 13.70
CA LEU A 415 -4.07 0.83 14.98
C LEU A 415 -3.97 2.34 15.21
N LEU A 416 -3.64 3.10 14.16
CA LEU A 416 -3.59 4.56 14.18
C LEU A 416 -4.96 5.23 14.00
N GLY A 417 -6.05 4.46 13.93
CA GLY A 417 -7.42 4.89 13.60
C GLY A 417 -8.08 5.94 14.51
N LEU A 418 -7.31 6.81 15.17
CA LEU A 418 -7.70 7.88 16.05
C LEU A 418 -6.78 9.11 15.86
N ASN A 419 -7.36 10.20 15.38
CA ASN A 419 -6.87 11.59 15.46
C ASN A 419 -5.38 11.83 15.13
N PHE A 420 -4.89 11.43 13.96
CA PHE A 420 -3.60 11.96 13.49
C PHE A 420 -3.81 13.35 12.88
N LEU A 421 -3.38 14.37 13.65
CA LEU A 421 -3.24 15.81 13.39
C LEU A 421 -4.47 16.61 12.87
N VAL A 422 -5.28 16.13 11.92
CA VAL A 422 -6.39 16.92 11.33
C VAL A 422 -7.64 16.09 10.96
N ILE A 423 -7.53 14.78 10.72
CA ILE A 423 -8.65 13.96 10.19
C ILE A 423 -8.99 12.84 11.18
N SER A 424 -10.25 12.79 11.65
CA SER A 424 -10.76 11.61 12.36
C SER A 424 -11.08 10.53 11.33
N LEU A 425 -10.20 9.55 11.21
CA LEU A 425 -10.45 8.38 10.36
C LEU A 425 -11.58 7.53 10.97
N TYR A 426 -12.39 6.89 10.10
CA TYR A 426 -13.45 5.99 10.54
C TYR A 426 -12.85 4.66 11.03
N PRO A 427 -13.16 4.21 12.26
CA PRO A 427 -12.61 2.96 12.79
C PRO A 427 -13.22 1.73 12.10
N ILE A 428 -12.38 0.72 11.82
CA ILE A 428 -12.84 -0.61 11.42
C ILE A 428 -13.00 -1.49 12.66
N ARG A 429 -14.14 -2.17 12.79
CA ARG A 429 -14.51 -3.05 13.89
C ARG A 429 -15.16 -4.32 13.37
N VAL A 430 -14.83 -5.46 13.97
CA VAL A 430 -15.44 -6.74 13.61
C VAL A 430 -16.94 -6.67 13.90
N GLY A 431 -17.78 -7.02 12.92
CA GLY A 431 -19.24 -7.05 13.04
C GLY A 431 -19.94 -5.70 13.25
N ALA A 432 -19.24 -4.57 13.19
CA ALA A 432 -19.80 -3.26 13.52
C ALA A 432 -19.34 -2.11 12.59
N THR A 433 -18.75 -2.40 11.43
CA THR A 433 -18.44 -1.33 10.46
C THR A 433 -19.62 -0.98 9.58
N LEU A 434 -20.04 0.29 9.63
CA LEU A 434 -20.91 0.89 8.63
C LEU A 434 -20.25 0.89 7.24
N MET A 435 -21.05 0.77 6.18
CA MET A 435 -20.52 0.75 4.80
C MET A 435 -19.76 2.03 4.41
N SER A 436 -20.18 3.21 4.88
CA SER A 436 -19.47 4.47 4.62
C SER A 436 -18.05 4.46 5.19
N SER A 437 -17.89 4.02 6.44
CA SER A 437 -16.59 3.81 7.09
C SER A 437 -15.72 2.80 6.34
N PHE A 438 -16.33 1.72 5.84
CA PHE A 438 -15.63 0.68 5.10
C PHE A 438 -15.11 1.20 3.75
N LEU A 439 -15.93 1.97 3.01
CA LEU A 439 -15.57 2.60 1.74
C LEU A 439 -14.38 3.55 1.89
N VAL A 440 -14.40 4.43 2.90
CA VAL A 440 -13.29 5.37 3.14
C VAL A 440 -11.99 4.64 3.44
N ASN A 441 -12.02 3.64 4.32
CA ASN A 441 -10.83 2.83 4.61
C ASN A 441 -10.34 2.06 3.38
N THR A 442 -11.25 1.55 2.57
CA THR A 442 -10.91 0.86 1.32
C THR A 442 -10.23 1.80 0.33
N ALA A 443 -10.68 3.05 0.21
CA ALA A 443 -10.01 4.07 -0.61
C ALA A 443 -8.57 4.35 -0.13
N LEU A 444 -8.36 4.43 1.18
CA LEU A 444 -7.03 4.63 1.75
C LEU A 444 -6.10 3.43 1.46
N ILE A 445 -6.61 2.21 1.61
CA ILE A 445 -5.85 0.98 1.30
C ILE A 445 -5.48 0.94 -0.20
N LEU A 446 -6.42 1.28 -1.07
CA LEU A 446 -6.22 1.31 -2.51
C LEU A 446 -5.25 2.42 -2.95
N ALA A 447 -5.28 3.58 -2.30
CA ALA A 447 -4.30 4.64 -2.54
C ALA A 447 -2.89 4.22 -2.09
N MET A 448 -2.78 3.61 -0.90
CA MET A 448 -1.49 3.12 -0.36
C MET A 448 -0.84 2.03 -1.20
N SER A 449 -1.62 1.16 -1.86
CA SER A 449 -1.06 0.04 -2.64
C SER A 449 -0.11 0.52 -3.74
N SER A 450 -0.37 1.69 -4.33
CA SER A 450 0.52 2.30 -5.34
C SER A 450 1.91 2.65 -4.78
N ALA A 451 1.97 3.15 -3.55
CA ALA A 451 3.23 3.48 -2.88
C ALA A 451 3.96 2.23 -2.36
N VAL A 452 3.23 1.19 -1.92
CA VAL A 452 3.82 -0.11 -1.58
C VAL A 452 4.61 -0.65 -2.78
N ILE A 453 4.02 -0.62 -3.98
CA ILE A 453 4.67 -1.13 -5.20
C ILE A 453 5.88 -0.28 -5.56
N GLN A 454 5.77 1.05 -5.49
CA GLN A 454 6.90 1.93 -5.76
C GLN A 454 8.04 1.70 -4.76
N PHE A 455 7.72 1.56 -3.47
CA PHE A 455 8.71 1.25 -2.45
C PHE A 455 9.38 -0.09 -2.73
N CYS A 456 8.61 -1.14 -3.00
CA CYS A 456 9.16 -2.45 -3.37
C CYS A 456 10.03 -2.37 -4.65
N ALA A 457 9.63 -1.58 -5.66
CA ALA A 457 10.39 -1.43 -6.90
C ALA A 457 11.75 -0.77 -6.66
N SER A 458 11.82 0.20 -5.73
CA SER A 458 13.08 0.80 -5.29
C SER A 458 13.90 -0.15 -4.40
N ALA A 459 13.27 -0.79 -3.42
CA ALA A 459 13.92 -1.69 -2.46
C ALA A 459 14.50 -2.94 -3.12
N PHE A 460 13.86 -3.43 -4.17
CA PHE A 460 14.26 -4.65 -4.86
C PHE A 460 14.75 -4.40 -6.28
N ALA A 461 15.35 -3.24 -6.55
CA ALA A 461 15.81 -2.84 -7.89
C ALA A 461 16.73 -3.89 -8.55
N SER A 462 17.66 -4.48 -7.77
CA SER A 462 18.54 -5.54 -8.29
C SER A 462 17.79 -6.83 -8.59
N TYR A 463 16.84 -7.23 -7.74
CA TYR A 463 16.06 -8.43 -7.97
C TYR A 463 15.07 -8.23 -9.11
N ALA A 464 14.36 -7.10 -9.17
CA ALA A 464 13.31 -6.77 -10.13
C ALA A 464 13.80 -6.07 -11.40
N ASN A 465 15.09 -6.13 -11.70
CA ASN A 465 15.65 -5.51 -12.90
C ASN A 465 14.96 -6.03 -14.18
N SER A 466 14.83 -5.19 -15.21
CA SER A 466 14.14 -5.55 -16.46
C SER A 466 12.67 -5.96 -16.28
N THR A 467 11.99 -5.45 -15.25
CA THR A 467 10.52 -5.53 -15.15
C THR A 467 9.89 -4.24 -15.65
N GLN A 468 8.67 -4.34 -16.19
CA GLN A 468 7.96 -3.18 -16.73
C GLN A 468 7.68 -2.13 -15.65
N ILE A 469 7.39 -2.56 -14.41
CA ILE A 469 7.14 -1.63 -13.30
C ILE A 469 8.41 -0.91 -12.84
N PHE A 470 9.57 -1.57 -12.92
CA PHE A 470 10.85 -0.94 -12.63
C PHE A 470 11.20 0.13 -13.66
N ASP A 471 10.91 -0.10 -14.94
CA ASP A 471 11.10 0.92 -15.98
C ASP A 471 10.21 2.15 -15.74
N VAL A 472 8.96 1.95 -15.31
CA VAL A 472 8.07 3.05 -14.96
C VAL A 472 8.62 3.84 -13.77
N PHE A 473 8.87 3.19 -12.63
CA PHE A 473 9.24 3.91 -11.41
C PHE A 473 10.70 4.36 -11.37
N GLY A 474 11.63 3.48 -11.76
CA GLY A 474 13.07 3.71 -11.70
C GLY A 474 13.58 4.62 -12.83
N ASN A 475 13.06 4.46 -14.05
CA ASN A 475 13.55 5.25 -15.19
C ASN A 475 12.71 6.50 -15.46
N GLN A 476 11.38 6.46 -15.28
CA GLN A 476 10.53 7.62 -15.59
C GLN A 476 10.21 8.44 -14.34
N VAL A 477 9.63 7.85 -13.29
CA VAL A 477 9.14 8.60 -12.13
C VAL A 477 10.26 9.24 -11.31
N MET A 478 11.41 8.56 -11.12
CA MET A 478 12.56 9.12 -10.39
C MET A 478 13.13 10.41 -11.01
N TYR A 479 12.99 10.59 -12.31
CA TYR A 479 13.54 11.74 -13.05
C TYR A 479 12.47 12.74 -13.50
N LEU A 480 11.21 12.56 -13.06
CA LEU A 480 10.12 13.48 -13.39
C LEU A 480 10.38 14.87 -12.80
N LYS A 481 10.18 15.90 -13.62
CA LYS A 481 10.36 17.31 -13.25
C LYS A 481 9.51 17.65 -12.01
N GLY A 482 10.14 18.28 -11.02
CA GLY A 482 9.53 18.59 -9.71
C GLY A 482 9.63 17.44 -8.70
N LEU A 483 9.13 16.24 -9.04
CA LEU A 483 9.15 15.08 -8.11
C LEU A 483 10.55 14.48 -7.92
N ARG A 484 11.46 14.66 -8.88
CA ARG A 484 12.84 14.15 -8.85
C ARG A 484 13.57 14.45 -7.53
N TYR A 485 13.41 15.65 -6.98
CA TYR A 485 14.08 16.04 -5.73
C TYR A 485 13.65 15.20 -4.53
N ILE A 486 12.37 14.85 -4.46
CA ILE A 486 11.83 14.06 -3.34
C ILE A 486 12.46 12.66 -3.32
N TYR A 487 12.66 12.09 -4.51
CA TYR A 487 13.25 10.76 -4.68
C TYR A 487 14.78 10.77 -4.59
N GLN A 488 15.47 11.75 -5.18
CA GLN A 488 16.93 11.84 -5.12
C GLN A 488 17.47 12.08 -3.71
N PHE A 489 16.76 12.86 -2.89
CA PHE A 489 17.16 13.09 -1.50
C PHE A 489 16.65 12.01 -0.54
N ASN A 490 16.01 10.94 -1.03
CA ASN A 490 15.44 9.87 -0.20
C ASN A 490 14.56 10.39 0.95
N ILE A 491 13.86 11.52 0.76
CA ILE A 491 13.11 12.21 1.83
C ILE A 491 12.05 11.29 2.42
N PHE A 492 11.33 10.58 1.56
CA PHE A 492 10.34 9.59 1.98
C PHE A 492 10.95 8.46 2.80
N LEU A 493 12.14 7.97 2.43
CA LEU A 493 12.81 6.89 3.16
C LEU A 493 13.19 7.32 4.58
N TYR A 494 13.77 8.52 4.74
CA TYR A 494 14.14 9.05 6.05
C TYR A 494 12.90 9.28 6.95
N MET A 495 11.82 9.83 6.40
CA MET A 495 10.56 9.99 7.14
C MET A 495 9.96 8.65 7.55
N PHE A 496 9.99 7.66 6.66
CA PHE A 496 9.54 6.29 6.95
C PHE A 496 10.30 5.70 8.13
N MET A 497 11.63 5.83 8.13
CA MET A 497 12.48 5.37 9.24
C MET A 497 12.21 6.11 10.54
N GLY A 498 11.95 7.42 10.48
CA GLY A 498 11.57 8.21 11.66
C GLY A 498 10.29 7.70 12.31
N ILE A 499 9.23 7.48 11.53
CA ILE A 499 7.94 6.96 12.04
C ILE A 499 8.09 5.54 12.56
N MET A 500 8.87 4.70 11.87
CA MET A 500 9.21 3.35 12.31
C MET A 500 9.91 3.34 13.67
N GLY A 501 10.88 4.24 13.89
CA GLY A 501 11.54 4.41 15.18
C GLY A 501 10.58 4.84 16.30
N ILE A 502 9.69 5.80 16.01
CA ILE A 502 8.67 6.24 16.97
C ILE A 502 7.72 5.09 17.33
N SER A 503 7.30 4.28 16.36
CA SER A 503 6.42 3.12 16.57
C SER A 503 7.02 2.11 17.55
N ILE A 504 8.31 1.78 17.40
CA ILE A 504 9.04 0.90 18.32
C ILE A 504 9.02 1.48 19.74
N ILE A 505 9.40 2.76 19.89
CA ILE A 505 9.48 3.42 21.20
C ILE A 505 8.11 3.40 21.89
N VAL A 506 7.04 3.79 21.18
CA VAL A 506 5.69 3.83 21.75
C VAL A 506 5.21 2.44 22.15
N MET A 507 5.46 1.41 21.33
CA MET A 507 5.05 0.04 21.66
C MET A 507 5.82 -0.55 22.84
N VAL A 508 7.11 -0.23 22.97
CA VAL A 508 7.92 -0.61 24.15
C VAL A 508 7.39 0.06 25.41
N ILE A 509 7.06 1.36 25.36
CA ILE A 509 6.49 2.10 26.50
C ILE A 509 5.12 1.56 26.89
N LYS A 510 4.26 1.28 25.90
CA LYS A 510 2.90 0.77 26.14
C LYS A 510 2.92 -0.61 26.81
N GLY A 511 3.88 -1.45 26.42
CA GLY A 511 4.09 -2.79 26.94
C GLY A 511 2.89 -3.76 26.77
N PRO A 512 3.08 -5.04 27.10
CA PRO A 512 1.98 -5.99 27.20
C PRO A 512 1.19 -5.65 28.47
N GLY A 513 0.28 -4.69 28.40
CA GLY A 513 -0.72 -4.48 29.45
C GLY A 513 -1.31 -5.83 29.88
N LYS A 514 -1.35 -6.10 31.20
CA LYS A 514 -1.88 -7.36 31.74
C LYS A 514 -3.34 -7.51 31.31
N TRP A 515 -3.77 -8.73 30.98
CA TRP A 515 -5.21 -9.02 30.87
C TRP A 515 -5.87 -8.66 32.20
N LYS A 516 -6.63 -7.56 32.22
CA LYS A 516 -7.42 -7.17 33.37
C LYS A 516 -8.77 -7.85 33.22
N ARG A 517 -9.09 -8.72 34.18
CA ARG A 517 -10.44 -9.24 34.34
C ARG A 517 -11.31 -8.04 34.70
N ALA A 518 -12.16 -7.57 33.77
CA ALA A 518 -13.03 -6.43 34.01
C ALA A 518 -13.88 -6.70 35.26
N GLN A 519 -13.59 -5.98 36.36
CA GLN A 519 -14.39 -6.03 37.57
C GLN A 519 -15.54 -5.03 37.45
N ARG A 520 -16.64 -5.28 38.14
CA ARG A 520 -17.80 -4.37 38.18
C ARG A 520 -17.41 -2.94 38.59
N GLU A 521 -16.37 -2.82 39.42
CA GLU A 521 -15.82 -1.57 39.95
C GLU A 521 -14.97 -0.78 38.96
N ASP A 522 -14.43 -1.41 37.90
CA ASP A 522 -13.61 -0.72 36.91
C ASP A 522 -14.44 0.28 36.07
N ALA A 523 -15.76 0.11 36.03
CA ALA A 523 -16.69 1.06 35.41
C ALA A 523 -16.88 2.38 36.20
N TYR A 524 -16.41 2.44 37.45
CA TYR A 524 -16.58 3.61 38.33
C TYR A 524 -15.26 4.32 38.64
N LYS A 525 -14.13 3.82 38.14
CA LYS A 525 -12.83 4.49 38.23
C LYS A 525 -12.66 5.44 37.05
N PHE A 526 -13.08 6.68 37.25
CA PHE A 526 -12.79 7.80 36.36
C PHE A 526 -11.40 8.36 36.61
#